data_AF-A0A9W8HF10-F1
#
_entry.id   AF-A0A9W8HF10-F1
#
_cell.length_a   1.000
_cell.length_b   1.000
_cell.length_c   1.000
_cell.angle_alpha   90.00
_cell.angle_beta   90.00
_cell.angle_gamma   90.00
#
_symmetry.space_group_name_H-M   'P 1'
#
loop_
_entity.id
_entity.type
_entity.pdbx_description
1 polymer ?
#
loop_
_entity_poly.entity_id
_entity_poly.type
_entity_poly.pdbx_seq_one_letter_code
_entity_poly.pdbx_strand_id
1 'polypeptide(L)'
;MAPPGAQAQQVQELTRQVADAKVLIETAEKERDFYFTKLREIEVYIQQSEFEAGSELEAMAKHIQTILYSTDEGLVDEADPAQPGLHDEPYDGQAGAAAHMERLHVDEEETF
;
A
#
# COMPACT_ATOMS: atom_id res chain seq x y z
N MET A 1 -20.14 -30.31 -10.43
CA MET A 1 -18.87 -30.02 -11.13
C MET A 1 -19.14 -28.97 -12.18
N ALA A 2 -18.49 -27.81 -12.11
CA ALA A 2 -18.54 -26.85 -13.23
C ALA A 2 -17.96 -27.52 -14.50
N PRO A 3 -18.45 -27.17 -15.70
CA PRO A 3 -17.95 -27.78 -16.92
C PRO A 3 -16.45 -27.49 -17.08
N PRO A 4 -15.65 -28.43 -17.64
CA PRO A 4 -14.19 -28.29 -17.75
C PRO A 4 -13.73 -26.98 -18.40
N GLY A 5 -14.54 -26.41 -19.31
CA GLY A 5 -14.28 -25.11 -19.94
C GLY A 5 -14.44 -23.90 -19.01
N ALA A 6 -15.30 -23.97 -18.00
CA ALA A 6 -15.51 -22.88 -17.04
C ALA A 6 -14.33 -22.74 -16.07
N GLN A 7 -13.74 -23.86 -15.62
CA GLN A 7 -12.50 -23.81 -14.84
C GLN A 7 -11.33 -23.26 -15.67
N ALA A 8 -11.19 -23.66 -16.93
CA ALA A 8 -10.12 -23.16 -17.79
C ALA A 8 -10.23 -21.64 -18.03
N GLN A 9 -11.45 -21.13 -18.23
CA GLN A 9 -11.72 -19.69 -18.36
C GLN A 9 -11.39 -18.92 -17.08
N GLN A 10 -11.78 -19.47 -15.92
CA GLN A 10 -11.46 -18.85 -14.62
C GLN A 10 -9.95 -18.79 -14.36
N VAL A 11 -9.22 -19.86 -14.68
CA VAL A 11 -7.75 -19.89 -14.56
C VAL A 11 -7.12 -18.86 -15.50
N GLN A 12 -7.61 -18.72 -16.72
CA GLN A 12 -7.10 -17.74 -17.68
C GLN A 12 -7.32 -16.30 -17.19
N GLU A 13 -8.51 -16.00 -16.67
CA GLU A 13 -8.82 -14.66 -16.15
C GLU A 13 -7.99 -14.32 -14.90
N LEU A 14 -7.83 -15.26 -13.97
CA LEU A 14 -6.95 -15.07 -12.81
C LEU A 14 -5.49 -14.87 -13.23
N THR A 15 -5.03 -15.61 -14.25
CA THR A 15 -3.68 -15.44 -14.81
C THR A 15 -3.48 -14.05 -15.39
N ARG A 16 -4.49 -13.51 -16.08
CA ARG A 16 -4.49 -12.15 -16.61
C ARG A 16 -4.40 -11.12 -15.48
N GLN A 17 -5.25 -11.24 -14.46
CA GLN A 17 -5.25 -10.33 -13.31
C GLN A 17 -3.90 -10.33 -12.57
N VAL A 18 -3.27 -11.49 -12.42
CA VAL A 18 -1.92 -11.60 -11.84
C VAL A 18 -0.88 -10.90 -12.72
N ALA A 19 -0.97 -11.02 -14.04
CA ALA A 19 -0.06 -10.33 -14.95
C ALA A 19 -0.24 -8.81 -14.87
N ASP A 20 -1.48 -8.33 -14.88
CA ASP A 20 -1.80 -6.91 -14.78
C ASP A 20 -1.32 -6.33 -13.43
N ALA A 21 -1.56 -7.04 -12.32
CA ALA A 21 -1.10 -6.65 -11.00
C ALA A 21 0.44 -6.56 -10.91
N LYS A 22 1.17 -7.49 -11.55
CA LYS A 22 2.64 -7.43 -11.60
C LYS A 22 3.13 -6.16 -12.31
N VAL A 23 2.51 -5.78 -13.43
CA VAL A 23 2.87 -4.55 -14.15
C VAL A 23 2.60 -3.30 -13.31
N LEU A 24 1.47 -3.28 -12.58
CA LEU A 24 1.15 -2.19 -11.67
C LEU A 24 2.17 -2.07 -10.53
N ILE A 25 2.56 -3.19 -9.93
CA ILE A 25 3.58 -3.23 -8.87
C ILE A 25 4.92 -2.72 -9.42
N GLU A 26 5.37 -3.21 -10.57
CA GLU A 26 6.62 -2.76 -11.19
C GLU A 26 6.61 -1.25 -11.51
N THR A 27 5.45 -0.72 -11.86
CA THR A 27 5.29 0.73 -12.11
C THR A 27 5.33 1.51 -10.80
N ALA A 28 4.60 1.06 -9.78
CA ALA A 28 4.59 1.68 -8.46
C ALA A 28 5.97 1.66 -7.79
N GLU A 29 6.75 0.57 -7.96
CA GLU A 29 8.12 0.49 -7.46
C GLU A 29 9.04 1.51 -8.12
N LYS A 30 8.91 1.71 -9.44
CA LYS A 30 9.68 2.73 -10.16
C LYS A 30 9.32 4.13 -9.70
N GLU A 31 8.04 4.41 -9.48
CA GLU A 31 7.58 5.71 -8.97
C GLU A 31 8.06 5.94 -7.54
N ARG A 32 7.95 4.94 -6.65
CA ARG A 32 8.48 4.99 -5.29
C ARG A 32 9.98 5.31 -5.29
N ASP A 33 10.77 4.59 -6.09
CA ASP A 33 12.22 4.79 -6.14
C ASP A 33 12.58 6.16 -6.74
N PHE A 34 11.81 6.65 -7.73
CA PHE A 34 11.97 7.97 -8.31
C PHE A 34 11.72 9.09 -7.30
N TYR A 35 10.62 9.01 -6.54
CA TYR A 35 10.32 10.00 -5.50
C TYR A 35 11.31 9.93 -4.34
N PHE A 36 11.64 8.73 -3.87
CA PHE A 36 12.62 8.54 -2.80
C PHE A 36 14.00 9.10 -3.16
N THR A 37 14.47 8.85 -4.39
CA THR A 37 15.75 9.39 -4.87
C THR A 37 15.76 10.92 -4.83
N LYS A 38 14.69 11.57 -5.30
CA LYS A 38 14.57 13.04 -5.25
C LYS A 38 14.59 13.60 -3.83
N LEU A 39 13.81 13.00 -2.94
CA LEU A 39 13.75 13.42 -1.53
C LEU A 39 15.13 13.27 -0.87
N ARG A 40 15.84 12.18 -1.15
CA ARG A 40 17.20 11.95 -0.67
C ARG A 40 18.21 12.94 -1.25
N GLU A 41 18.12 13.27 -2.53
CA GLU A 41 18.97 14.30 -3.14
C GLU A 41 18.77 15.68 -2.48
N ILE A 42 17.52 16.07 -2.23
CA ILE A 42 17.18 17.31 -1.52
C ILE A 42 17.75 17.30 -0.10
N GLU A 43 17.58 16.19 0.63
CA GLU A 43 18.10 16.03 1.99
C GLU A 43 19.62 16.23 2.05
N VAL A 44 20.35 15.56 1.15
CA VAL A 44 21.81 15.67 1.07
C VAL A 44 22.23 17.09 0.71
N TYR A 45 21.54 17.72 -0.25
CA TYR A 45 21.83 19.11 -0.64
C TYR A 45 21.69 20.08 0.54
N ILE A 46 20.62 19.94 1.33
CA ILE A 46 20.40 20.78 2.52
C ILE A 46 21.46 20.51 3.59
N GLN A 47 21.80 19.24 3.84
CA GLN A 47 22.83 18.87 4.84
C GLN A 47 24.24 19.35 4.48
N GLN A 48 24.55 19.50 3.19
CA GLN A 48 25.84 20.00 2.70
C GLN A 48 25.92 21.52 2.63
N SER A 49 24.78 22.21 2.66
CA SER A 49 24.71 23.66 2.55
C SER A 49 25.02 24.32 3.89
N GLU A 50 25.86 25.35 3.88
CA GLU A 50 26.11 26.19 5.06
C GLU A 50 25.13 27.37 5.07
N PHE A 51 24.37 27.49 6.15
CA PHE A 51 23.42 28.59 6.34
C PHE A 51 23.88 29.49 7.48
N GLU A 52 23.75 30.80 7.31
CA GLU A 52 23.99 31.75 8.40
C GLU A 52 22.98 31.51 9.54
N ALA A 53 23.47 31.46 10.77
CA ALA A 53 22.64 31.22 11.95
C ALA A 53 21.58 32.32 12.12
N GLY A 54 20.32 31.91 12.26
CA GLY A 54 19.17 32.81 12.38
C GLY A 54 18.65 33.37 11.06
N SER A 55 19.23 32.98 9.91
CA SER A 55 18.74 33.43 8.61
C SER A 55 17.41 32.79 8.24
N GLU A 56 16.63 33.48 7.39
CA GLU A 56 15.40 32.92 6.82
C GLU A 56 15.67 31.63 6.04
N LEU A 57 16.84 31.53 5.41
CA LEU A 57 17.26 30.37 4.66
C LEU A 57 17.51 29.15 5.58
N GLU A 58 18.11 29.35 6.75
CA GLU A 58 18.25 28.30 7.77
C GLU A 58 16.88 27.84 8.28
N ALA A 59 15.94 28.76 8.51
CA ALA A 59 14.59 28.44 8.96
C ALA A 59 13.83 27.61 7.90
N MET A 60 13.94 27.99 6.62
CA MET A 60 13.37 27.25 5.51
C MET A 60 13.97 25.84 5.39
N ALA A 61 15.29 25.70 5.52
CA ALA A 61 15.97 24.41 5.50
C ALA A 61 15.47 23.47 6.62
N LYS A 62 15.28 23.99 7.84
CA LYS A 62 14.71 23.24 8.98
C LYS A 62 13.27 22.81 8.73
N HIS A 63 12.46 23.67 8.11
CA HIS A 63 11.08 23.31 7.76
C HIS A 63 11.04 22.17 6.74
N ILE A 64 11.87 22.23 5.69
CA ILE A 64 11.98 21.13 4.70
C ILE A 64 12.45 19.83 5.37
N GLN A 65 13.43 19.88 6.28
CA GLN A 65 13.84 18.70 7.05
C GLN A 65 12.70 18.13 7.90
N THR A 66 11.85 18.98 8.46
CA THR A 66 10.67 18.54 9.22
C THR A 66 9.70 17.76 8.32
N ILE A 67 9.47 18.23 7.08
CA ILE A 67 8.67 17.51 6.09
C ILE A 67 9.32 16.16 5.75
N LEU A 68 10.63 16.14 5.45
CA LEU A 68 11.36 14.93 5.06
C LEU A 68 11.41 13.85 6.15
N TYR A 69 11.34 14.25 7.42
CA TYR A 69 11.35 13.33 8.57
C TYR A 69 9.96 13.12 9.19
N SER A 70 8.91 13.68 8.58
CA SER A 70 7.53 13.44 9.01
C SER A 70 7.16 11.97 8.81
N THR A 71 6.34 11.44 9.71
CA THR A 71 5.76 10.10 9.62
C THR A 71 4.35 10.18 9.03
N ASP A 72 3.83 9.07 8.51
CA ASP A 72 2.51 9.00 7.86
C ASP A 72 1.38 9.57 8.71
N GLU A 73 1.46 9.48 10.05
CA GLU A 73 0.49 10.07 10.97
C GLU A 73 0.35 11.60 10.86
N GLY A 74 1.35 12.30 10.28
CA GLY A 74 1.34 13.75 10.07
C GLY A 74 1.08 14.20 8.63
N LEU A 75 0.96 13.28 7.66
CA LEU A 75 0.73 13.59 6.24
C LEU A 75 -0.75 13.56 5.84
N VAL A 76 -1.62 12.98 6.67
CA VAL A 76 -3.06 12.82 6.39
C VAL A 76 -3.81 14.16 6.40
N ASP A 77 -3.33 15.14 7.15
CA ASP A 77 -4.04 16.42 7.33
C ASP A 77 -3.88 17.40 6.13
N GLU A 78 -2.93 17.16 5.22
CA GLU A 78 -2.66 18.05 4.07
C GLU A 78 -2.83 17.39 2.69
N ALA A 79 -3.27 16.12 2.64
CA ALA A 79 -3.50 15.44 1.36
C ALA A 79 -4.67 16.06 0.57
N ASP A 80 -4.36 16.46 -0.66
CA ASP A 80 -5.23 17.06 -1.68
C ASP A 80 -6.64 16.40 -1.77
N PRO A 81 -7.75 17.18 -1.71
CA PRO A 81 -9.11 16.66 -1.85
C PRO A 81 -9.40 15.97 -3.20
N ALA A 82 -8.48 16.02 -4.16
CA ALA A 82 -8.59 15.34 -5.45
C ALA A 82 -8.14 13.87 -5.46
N GLN A 83 -7.60 13.32 -4.36
CA GLN A 83 -7.38 11.87 -4.24
C GLN A 83 -8.62 11.22 -3.62
N PRO A 84 -9.44 10.45 -4.39
CA PRO A 84 -10.52 9.68 -3.81
C PRO A 84 -9.89 8.63 -2.90
N GLY A 85 -10.16 8.77 -1.61
CA GLY A 85 -9.47 8.08 -0.54
C GLY A 85 -9.33 6.58 -0.75
N LEU A 86 -8.10 6.11 -0.63
CA LEU A 86 -7.84 4.84 0.02
C LEU A 86 -8.07 5.06 1.52
N HIS A 87 -9.31 5.37 1.90
CA HIS A 87 -9.71 5.22 3.28
C HIS A 87 -9.63 3.73 3.56
N ASP A 88 -8.77 3.36 4.50
CA ASP A 88 -8.78 2.05 5.13
C ASP A 88 -10.18 1.79 5.68
N GLU A 89 -11.01 1.12 4.87
CA GLU A 89 -12.10 0.33 5.43
C GLU A 89 -11.42 -0.69 6.34
N PRO A 90 -11.71 -0.68 7.66
CA PRO A 90 -11.13 -1.66 8.55
C PRO A 90 -11.53 -3.03 8.01
N TYR A 91 -10.55 -3.81 7.58
CA TYR A 91 -10.77 -5.21 7.24
C TYR A 91 -11.24 -5.90 8.53
N ASP A 92 -12.56 -6.02 8.70
CA ASP A 92 -13.16 -6.82 9.76
C ASP A 92 -12.86 -8.29 9.48
N GLY A 93 -11.65 -8.67 9.88
CA GLY A 93 -11.14 -10.03 9.83
C GLY A 93 -11.77 -10.95 10.86
N GLN A 94 -12.95 -10.65 11.44
CA GLN A 94 -13.49 -11.49 12.49
C GLN A 94 -15.01 -11.52 12.63
N ALA A 95 -15.73 -11.90 11.56
CA ALA A 95 -17.10 -12.43 11.73
C ALA A 95 -17.56 -13.50 10.71
N GLY A 96 -16.75 -13.85 9.70
CA GLY A 96 -17.20 -14.74 8.60
C GLY A 96 -16.73 -16.20 8.64
N ALA A 97 -15.55 -16.47 9.22
CA ALA A 97 -14.93 -17.80 9.10
C ALA A 97 -15.39 -18.81 10.17
N ALA A 98 -15.72 -18.33 11.38
CA ALA A 98 -16.11 -19.21 12.49
C ALA A 98 -17.50 -19.84 12.27
N ALA A 99 -18.43 -19.15 11.60
CA ALA A 99 -19.80 -19.64 11.43
C ALA A 99 -19.95 -20.75 10.36
N HIS A 100 -18.93 -21.02 9.54
CA HIS A 100 -19.02 -22.05 8.50
C HIS A 100 -18.31 -23.36 8.87
N MET A 101 -17.41 -23.35 9.85
CA MET A 101 -16.76 -24.58 10.34
C MET A 101 -17.63 -25.41 11.30
N GLU A 102 -18.78 -24.90 11.74
CA GLU A 102 -19.65 -25.62 12.69
C GLU A 102 -20.74 -26.48 12.03
N ARG A 103 -20.74 -26.59 10.69
CA ARG A 103 -21.72 -27.41 9.93
C ARG A 103 -21.17 -28.67 9.28
N LEU A 104 -19.91 -29.04 9.54
CA LEU A 104 -19.43 -30.37 9.21
C LEU A 104 -19.49 -31.24 10.47
N HIS A 105 -20.72 -31.55 10.90
CA HIS A 105 -20.96 -32.74 11.69
C HIS A 105 -20.75 -33.94 10.75
N VAL A 106 -19.57 -34.54 10.82
CA VAL A 106 -19.34 -35.89 10.31
C VAL A 106 -19.95 -36.82 11.35
N ASP A 107 -21.11 -37.41 11.04
CA ASP A 107 -21.65 -38.51 11.84
C ASP A 107 -20.68 -39.70 11.72
N GLU A 108 -20.03 -40.06 12.82
CA GLU A 108 -19.06 -41.16 12.89
C GLU A 108 -19.71 -42.56 12.91
N GLU A 109 -21.02 -42.69 12.61
CA GLU A 109 -21.74 -43.99 12.68
C GLU A 109 -22.33 -44.51 11.35
N GLU A 110 -21.79 -44.17 10.18
CA GLU A 110 -22.07 -44.93 8.94
C GLU A 110 -20.77 -45.30 8.19
N THR A 111 -19.96 -46.15 8.83
CA THR A 111 -19.06 -47.06 8.11
C THR A 111 -19.28 -48.49 8.61
N PHE A 112 -20.26 -49.17 8.01
CA PHE A 112 -20.28 -50.62 7.78
C PHE A 112 -21.01 -50.93 6.47
#